data_AF-A0A840BG70-F1
#
_entry.id   AF-A0A840BG70-F1
#
_cell.length_a   1.000
_cell.length_b   1.000
_cell.length_c   1.000
_cell.angle_alpha   90.00
_cell.angle_beta   90.00
_cell.angle_gamma   90.00
#
_symmetry.space_group_name_H-M   'P 1'
#
loop_
_entity.id
_entity.type
_entity.pdbx_description
1 polymer ?
#
loop_
_entity_poly.entity_id
_entity_poly.type
_entity_poly.pdbx_seq_one_letter_code
_entity_poly.pdbx_strand_id
1 'polypeptide(L)'
;MILADYLEPLAYDIAFWSLGQVSPDVRAQDQGPLSVELVRKLRAAAIIVLLTKADVDGYCHNLIRAARVRERYLELVRKDGLVDDHHFCAGRIEGFLAACAAEDFALARTIASLSPGAWRSGHEYEDDFCYAQALFNLLAPQRDGVALAAICARWKGALKGAPGNRLAVIEALRSNDASAFEASFEGLLDERAERISADIARGQLEEAPVIADRLVYVEGLALLRIARRLGFPLQPDYRYCPSLAMQAMVKPFPGE
;
A
#
# COMPACT_ATOMS: atom_id res chain seq x y z
N MET A 1 -8.31 -24.72 6.55
CA MET A 1 -8.30 -23.44 7.30
C MET A 1 -9.34 -22.53 6.68
N ILE A 2 -10.34 -22.10 7.45
CA ILE A 2 -11.45 -21.28 6.94
C ILE A 2 -11.11 -19.82 7.18
N LEU A 3 -10.97 -19.04 6.11
CA LEU A 3 -10.53 -17.63 6.18
C LEU A 3 -11.46 -16.77 7.06
N ALA A 4 -12.74 -17.13 7.15
CA ALA A 4 -13.73 -16.45 7.98
C ALA A 4 -13.44 -16.52 9.48
N ASP A 5 -12.78 -17.59 9.94
CA ASP A 5 -12.46 -17.80 11.36
C ASP A 5 -11.46 -16.75 11.89
N TYR A 6 -10.71 -16.11 11.00
CA TYR A 6 -9.77 -15.05 11.36
C TYR A 6 -10.41 -13.69 11.56
N LEU A 7 -11.62 -13.45 11.02
CA LEU A 7 -12.18 -12.11 10.97
C LEU A 7 -12.55 -11.58 12.36
N GLU A 8 -13.15 -12.43 13.20
CA GLU A 8 -13.57 -12.03 14.55
C GLU A 8 -12.37 -11.72 15.47
N PRO A 9 -11.36 -12.60 15.62
CA PRO A 9 -10.16 -12.28 16.38
C PRO A 9 -9.45 -11.01 15.87
N LEU A 10 -9.37 -10.86 14.54
CA LEU A 10 -8.76 -9.70 13.92
C LEU A 10 -9.54 -8.41 14.21
N ALA A 11 -10.87 -8.47 14.28
CA ALA A 11 -11.70 -7.32 14.64
C ALA A 11 -11.47 -6.88 16.09
N TYR A 12 -11.33 -7.82 17.04
CA TYR A 12 -10.98 -7.50 18.42
C TYR A 12 -9.60 -6.85 18.51
N ASP A 13 -8.61 -7.40 17.82
CA ASP A 13 -7.27 -6.80 17.73
C ASP A 13 -7.34 -5.37 17.18
N ILE A 14 -8.00 -5.17 16.04
CA ILE A 14 -8.16 -3.85 15.43
C ILE A 14 -8.80 -2.88 16.42
N ALA A 15 -9.88 -3.26 17.07
CA ALA A 15 -10.56 -2.41 18.05
C ALA A 15 -9.62 -2.04 19.21
N PHE A 16 -8.90 -3.02 19.77
CA PHE A 16 -7.92 -2.78 20.83
C PHE A 16 -6.82 -1.80 20.41
N TRP A 17 -6.22 -2.01 19.24
CA TRP A 17 -5.14 -1.16 18.75
C TRP A 17 -5.63 0.24 18.32
N SER A 18 -6.84 0.35 17.79
CA SER A 18 -7.46 1.64 17.43
C SER A 18 -7.69 2.52 18.65
N LEU A 19 -8.03 1.96 19.82
CA LEU A 19 -8.09 2.72 21.07
C LEU A 19 -6.73 3.34 21.43
N GLY A 20 -5.62 2.66 21.12
CA GLY A 20 -4.28 3.16 21.34
C GLY A 20 -3.91 4.39 20.47
N GLN A 21 -4.49 4.52 19.27
CA GLN A 21 -4.21 5.68 18.41
C GLN A 21 -4.80 6.98 18.93
N VAL A 22 -5.91 6.91 19.67
CA VAL A 22 -6.62 8.08 20.19
C VAL A 22 -6.38 8.28 21.69
N SER A 23 -5.70 7.34 22.35
CA SER A 23 -5.43 7.42 23.78
C SER A 23 -4.34 8.45 24.08
N PRO A 24 -4.58 9.40 25.00
CA PRO A 24 -3.57 10.35 25.45
C PRO A 24 -2.41 9.67 26.21
N ASP A 25 -2.61 8.43 26.66
CA ASP A 25 -1.63 7.68 27.44
C ASP A 25 -0.58 6.96 26.58
N VAL A 26 -0.82 6.83 25.27
CA VAL A 26 0.15 6.21 24.35
C VAL A 26 1.19 7.24 23.97
N ARG A 27 2.45 6.95 24.32
CA ARG A 27 3.57 7.85 24.01
C ARG A 27 3.68 8.04 22.51
N ALA A 28 4.05 9.25 22.10
CA ALA A 28 4.15 9.62 20.70
C ALA A 28 5.10 8.70 19.89
N GLN A 29 6.18 8.22 20.51
CA GLN A 29 7.13 7.25 19.94
C GLN A 29 6.54 5.84 19.69
N ASP A 30 5.46 5.48 20.38
CA ASP A 30 4.81 4.17 20.25
C ASP A 30 3.76 4.18 19.10
N GLN A 31 3.46 5.37 18.55
CA GLN A 31 2.46 5.57 17.48
C GLN A 31 2.95 5.08 16.11
N GLY A 32 4.26 5.14 15.85
CA GLY A 32 4.87 4.64 14.61
C GLY A 32 4.63 3.14 14.41
N PRO A 33 5.12 2.27 15.31
CA PRO A 33 4.88 0.82 15.26
C PRO A 33 3.39 0.47 15.24
N LEU A 34 2.59 1.17 16.06
CA LEU A 34 1.15 0.97 16.14
C LEU A 34 0.46 1.22 14.79
N SER A 35 0.85 2.30 14.10
CA SER A 35 0.29 2.63 12.78
C SER A 35 0.58 1.52 11.76
N VAL A 36 1.78 0.95 11.76
CA VAL A 36 2.17 -0.11 10.83
C VAL A 36 1.34 -1.37 11.09
N GLU A 37 1.18 -1.77 12.34
CA GLU A 37 0.44 -2.98 12.70
C GLU A 37 -1.06 -2.82 12.40
N LEU A 38 -1.66 -1.66 12.70
CA LEU A 38 -3.05 -1.37 12.36
C LEU A 38 -3.30 -1.41 10.85
N VAL A 39 -2.42 -0.80 10.04
CA VAL A 39 -2.53 -0.84 8.58
C VAL A 39 -2.50 -2.28 8.08
N ARG A 40 -1.58 -3.10 8.61
CA ARG A 40 -1.45 -4.52 8.24
C ARG A 40 -2.73 -5.31 8.57
N LYS A 41 -3.28 -5.14 9.77
CA LYS A 41 -4.51 -5.82 10.20
C LYS A 41 -5.75 -5.37 9.44
N LEU A 42 -5.92 -4.06 9.21
CA LEU A 42 -7.05 -3.52 8.45
C LEU A 42 -7.04 -3.99 6.99
N ARG A 43 -5.86 -4.04 6.35
CA ARG A 43 -5.72 -4.64 5.01
C ARG A 43 -6.13 -6.11 5.00
N ALA A 44 -5.71 -6.88 6.01
CA ALA A 44 -6.11 -8.27 6.14
C ALA A 44 -7.63 -8.41 6.29
N ALA A 45 -8.25 -7.59 7.14
CA ALA A 45 -9.70 -7.57 7.31
C ALA A 45 -10.44 -7.22 6.01
N ALA A 46 -9.93 -6.25 5.25
CA ALA A 46 -10.47 -5.90 3.93
C ALA A 46 -10.51 -7.12 3.00
N ILE A 47 -9.39 -7.83 2.88
CA ILE A 47 -9.26 -9.01 2.02
C ILE A 47 -10.17 -10.14 2.51
N ILE A 48 -10.21 -10.40 3.82
CA ILE A 48 -11.05 -11.46 4.39
C ILE A 48 -12.52 -11.18 4.10
N VAL A 49 -12.99 -9.95 4.32
CA VAL A 49 -14.37 -9.55 4.05
C VAL A 49 -14.71 -9.66 2.56
N LEU A 50 -13.79 -9.24 1.68
CA LEU A 50 -13.94 -9.41 0.23
C LEU A 50 -14.13 -10.88 -0.15
N LEU A 51 -13.23 -11.75 0.29
CA LEU A 51 -13.18 -13.14 -0.16
C LEU A 51 -14.25 -14.02 0.48
N THR A 52 -14.66 -13.72 1.71
CA THR A 52 -15.63 -14.56 2.45
C THR A 52 -17.08 -14.09 2.28
N LYS A 53 -17.30 -12.81 2.00
CA LYS A 53 -18.65 -12.21 1.93
C LYS A 53 -18.97 -11.55 0.59
N ALA A 54 -18.01 -11.48 -0.33
CA ALA A 54 -18.11 -10.70 -1.57
C ALA A 54 -18.48 -9.22 -1.31
N ASP A 55 -18.09 -8.70 -0.15
CA ASP A 55 -18.47 -7.36 0.29
C ASP A 55 -17.41 -6.34 -0.14
N VAL A 56 -17.65 -5.73 -1.31
CA VAL A 56 -16.80 -4.70 -1.92
C VAL A 56 -16.78 -3.43 -1.07
N ASP A 57 -17.91 -3.06 -0.47
CA ASP A 57 -17.99 -1.87 0.38
C ASP A 57 -17.13 -2.08 1.64
N GLY A 58 -17.29 -3.22 2.32
CA GLY A 58 -16.48 -3.58 3.49
C GLY A 58 -14.98 -3.70 3.18
N TYR A 59 -14.63 -4.19 1.99
CA TYR A 59 -13.25 -4.17 1.50
C TYR A 59 -12.71 -2.73 1.40
N CYS A 60 -13.40 -1.85 0.67
CA CYS A 60 -13.01 -0.46 0.50
C CYS A 60 -12.95 0.29 1.84
N HIS A 61 -13.94 0.10 2.73
CA HIS A 61 -13.99 0.77 4.02
C HIS A 61 -12.79 0.43 4.91
N ASN A 62 -12.38 -0.85 4.96
CA ASN A 62 -11.21 -1.25 5.74
C ASN A 62 -9.90 -0.72 5.14
N LEU A 63 -9.77 -0.66 3.82
CA LEU A 63 -8.62 -0.02 3.17
C LEU A 63 -8.55 1.49 3.42
N ILE A 64 -9.69 2.18 3.39
CA ILE A 64 -9.77 3.61 3.72
C ILE A 64 -9.36 3.84 5.19
N ARG A 65 -9.83 3.00 6.13
CA ARG A 65 -9.37 3.04 7.54
C ARG A 65 -7.87 2.82 7.65
N ALA A 66 -7.30 1.86 6.91
CA ALA A 66 -5.85 1.65 6.89
C ALA A 66 -5.11 2.91 6.39
N ALA A 67 -5.62 3.57 5.36
CA ALA A 67 -5.05 4.81 4.89
C ALA A 67 -5.14 5.95 5.94
N ARG A 68 -6.28 6.10 6.62
CA ARG A 68 -6.48 7.10 7.70
C ARG A 68 -5.54 6.88 8.88
N VAL A 69 -5.28 5.62 9.26
CA VAL A 69 -4.29 5.28 10.29
C VAL A 69 -2.91 5.87 9.95
N ARG A 70 -2.48 5.78 8.67
CA ARG A 70 -1.20 6.35 8.22
C ARG A 70 -1.23 7.88 8.17
N GLU A 71 -2.32 8.46 7.67
CA GLU A 71 -2.52 9.92 7.64
C GLU A 71 -2.37 10.52 9.05
N ARG A 72 -3.12 10.01 10.03
CA ARG A 72 -3.08 10.49 11.43
C ARG A 72 -1.69 10.39 12.04
N TYR A 73 -0.98 9.29 11.79
CA TYR A 73 0.39 9.15 12.27
C TYR A 73 1.29 10.24 11.69
N LEU A 74 1.20 10.51 10.38
CA LEU A 74 2.01 11.54 9.75
C LEU A 74 1.63 12.96 10.21
N GLU A 75 0.34 13.23 10.45
CA GLU A 75 -0.13 14.49 11.05
C GLU A 75 0.42 14.68 12.46
N LEU A 76 0.40 13.62 13.29
CA LEU A 76 0.97 13.64 14.64
C LEU A 76 2.46 13.94 14.61
N VAL A 77 3.22 13.26 13.75
CA VAL A 77 4.67 13.50 13.60
C VAL A 77 4.95 14.97 13.25
N ARG A 78 4.16 15.57 12.35
CA ARG A 78 4.31 16.99 11.99
C ARG A 78 3.95 17.92 13.13
N LYS A 79 2.84 17.65 13.83
CA LYS A 79 2.34 18.46 14.93
C LYS A 79 3.30 18.47 16.11
N ASP A 80 3.81 17.30 16.48
CA ASP A 80 4.62 17.11 17.69
C ASP A 80 6.13 17.15 17.40
N GLY A 81 6.52 17.37 16.14
CA GLY A 81 7.92 17.51 15.74
C GLY A 81 8.73 16.21 15.90
N LEU A 82 8.08 15.04 15.82
CA LEU A 82 8.69 13.71 16.00
C LEU A 82 9.50 13.27 14.78
N VAL A 83 10.27 14.19 14.22
CA VAL A 83 10.93 14.00 12.94
C VAL A 83 11.99 12.90 13.02
N ASP A 84 12.46 12.47 14.19
CA ASP A 84 13.44 11.39 14.36
C ASP A 84 12.83 9.98 14.45
N ASP A 85 11.51 9.83 14.33
CA ASP A 85 10.88 8.51 14.36
C ASP A 85 11.28 7.63 13.16
N HIS A 86 11.60 6.36 13.41
CA HIS A 86 11.97 5.37 12.38
C HIS A 86 10.83 5.02 11.41
N HIS A 87 9.58 5.30 11.78
CA HIS A 87 8.40 5.04 10.95
C HIS A 87 7.99 6.27 10.14
N PHE A 88 8.60 7.44 10.38
CA PHE A 88 8.44 8.64 9.55
C PHE A 88 9.32 8.56 8.29
N CYS A 89 9.01 7.59 7.44
CA CYS A 89 9.69 7.28 6.18
C CYS A 89 8.71 7.32 5.01
N ALA A 90 9.17 7.68 3.82
CA ALA A 90 8.30 7.70 2.63
C ALA A 90 7.99 6.27 2.15
N GLY A 91 8.96 5.35 2.25
CA GLY A 91 8.85 3.95 1.83
C GLY A 91 7.82 3.11 2.60
N ARG A 92 7.24 3.63 3.69
CA ARG A 92 6.12 3.01 4.41
C ARG A 92 4.79 3.36 3.73
N ILE A 93 4.62 2.83 2.53
CA ILE A 93 3.56 3.19 1.58
C ILE A 93 2.27 2.38 1.75
N GLU A 94 2.18 1.44 2.68
CA GLU A 94 1.06 0.51 2.77
C GLU A 94 -0.29 1.21 2.95
N GLY A 95 -0.33 2.29 3.74
CA GLY A 95 -1.52 3.13 3.89
C GLY A 95 -1.84 3.93 2.62
N PHE A 96 -0.83 4.40 1.90
CA PHE A 96 -1.00 5.06 0.60
C PHE A 96 -1.56 4.09 -0.44
N LEU A 97 -1.00 2.89 -0.54
CA LEU A 97 -1.47 1.84 -1.45
C LEU A 97 -2.90 1.42 -1.12
N ALA A 98 -3.27 1.34 0.16
CA ALA A 98 -4.63 1.07 0.58
C ALA A 98 -5.62 2.13 0.07
N ALA A 99 -5.27 3.42 0.18
CA ALA A 99 -6.08 4.51 -0.37
C ALA A 99 -6.25 4.39 -1.89
N CYS A 100 -5.16 4.12 -2.62
CA CYS A 100 -5.17 3.93 -4.06
C CYS A 100 -6.03 2.73 -4.50
N ALA A 101 -5.90 1.59 -3.80
CA ALA A 101 -6.67 0.39 -4.09
C ALA A 101 -8.18 0.58 -3.83
N ALA A 102 -8.53 1.45 -2.88
CA ALA A 102 -9.91 1.85 -2.59
C ALA A 102 -10.43 3.03 -3.46
N GLU A 103 -9.64 3.51 -4.43
CA GLU A 103 -9.91 4.69 -5.26
C GLU A 103 -10.05 6.04 -4.50
N ASP A 104 -9.67 6.10 -3.22
CA ASP A 104 -9.60 7.37 -2.48
C ASP A 104 -8.28 8.11 -2.80
N PHE A 105 -8.16 8.58 -4.04
CA PHE A 105 -6.99 9.33 -4.50
C PHE A 105 -6.81 10.68 -3.79
N ALA A 106 -7.87 11.21 -3.18
CA ALA A 106 -7.76 12.43 -2.37
C ALA A 106 -6.96 12.14 -1.10
N LEU A 107 -7.34 11.09 -0.35
CA LEU A 107 -6.60 10.63 0.82
C LEU A 107 -5.18 10.19 0.46
N ALA A 108 -4.99 9.49 -0.66
CA ALA A 108 -3.66 9.10 -1.14
C ALA A 108 -2.75 10.34 -1.35
N ARG A 109 -3.28 11.41 -1.93
CA ARG A 109 -2.55 12.68 -2.10
C ARG A 109 -2.26 13.37 -0.76
N THR A 110 -3.19 13.31 0.21
CA THR A 110 -2.92 13.83 1.55
C THR A 110 -1.75 13.09 2.19
N ILE A 111 -1.75 11.75 2.18
CA ILE A 111 -0.64 10.93 2.70
C ILE A 111 0.68 11.26 1.99
N ALA A 112 0.67 11.37 0.67
CA ALA A 112 1.85 11.77 -0.11
C ALA A 112 2.37 13.15 0.34
N SER A 113 1.48 14.13 0.51
CA SER A 113 1.84 15.47 0.95
C SER A 113 2.34 15.54 2.39
N LEU A 114 1.92 14.59 3.23
CA LEU A 114 2.33 14.46 4.63
C LEU A 114 3.68 13.72 4.80
N SER A 115 4.03 12.87 3.84
CA SER A 115 5.22 12.03 3.87
C SER A 115 6.53 12.83 3.72
N PRO A 116 7.69 12.29 4.17
CA PRO A 116 8.99 12.91 3.95
C PRO A 116 9.30 13.07 2.46
N GLY A 117 9.84 14.23 2.07
CA GLY A 117 10.29 14.50 0.69
C GLY A 117 11.76 14.13 0.42
N ALA A 118 12.52 13.79 1.46
CA ALA A 118 13.93 13.43 1.38
C ALA A 118 14.15 12.02 1.92
N TRP A 119 15.11 11.32 1.32
CA TRP A 119 15.50 9.97 1.75
C TRP A 119 16.16 10.03 3.13
N ARG A 120 15.74 9.11 3.99
CA ARG A 120 16.23 9.02 5.37
C ARG A 120 17.18 7.84 5.54
N SER A 121 18.47 8.11 5.33
CA SER A 121 19.53 7.11 5.56
C SER A 121 19.47 6.56 6.98
N GLY A 122 19.56 5.23 7.11
CA GLY A 122 19.45 4.51 8.39
C GLY A 122 18.01 4.22 8.85
N HIS A 123 16.99 4.83 8.24
CA HIS A 123 15.58 4.63 8.62
C HIS A 123 14.77 3.89 7.53
N GLU A 124 15.17 4.02 6.26
CA GLU A 124 14.55 3.32 5.13
C GLU A 124 15.58 2.97 4.04
N TYR A 125 15.28 1.92 3.26
CA TYR A 125 16.04 1.63 2.06
C TYR A 125 15.75 2.68 0.98
N GLU A 126 16.77 2.99 0.17
CA GLU A 126 16.66 4.06 -0.83
C GLU A 126 15.72 3.69 -1.99
N ASP A 127 15.63 2.41 -2.34
CA ASP A 127 14.70 1.91 -3.35
C ASP A 127 13.24 1.98 -2.89
N ASP A 128 12.95 1.70 -1.62
CA ASP A 128 11.62 1.91 -1.02
C ASP A 128 11.23 3.40 -1.05
N PHE A 129 12.17 4.29 -0.70
CA PHE A 129 11.98 5.74 -0.81
C PHE A 129 11.69 6.16 -2.25
N CYS A 130 12.49 5.70 -3.21
CA CYS A 130 12.29 6.02 -4.62
C CYS A 130 10.95 5.51 -5.15
N TYR A 131 10.54 4.30 -4.76
CA TYR A 131 9.24 3.76 -5.15
C TYR A 131 8.09 4.64 -4.65
N ALA A 132 8.14 5.05 -3.38
CA ALA A 132 7.15 5.95 -2.80
C ALA A 132 7.07 7.29 -3.55
N GLN A 133 8.21 7.96 -3.75
CA GLN A 133 8.25 9.25 -4.44
C GLN A 133 7.76 9.16 -5.88
N ALA A 134 8.05 8.07 -6.59
CA ALA A 134 7.55 7.86 -7.94
C ALA A 134 6.01 7.73 -7.97
N LEU A 135 5.43 6.96 -7.04
CA LEU A 135 3.98 6.84 -6.91
C LEU A 135 3.32 8.17 -6.53
N PHE A 136 3.94 8.94 -5.64
CA PHE A 136 3.45 10.27 -5.25
C PHE A 136 3.44 11.22 -6.46
N ASN A 137 4.50 11.21 -7.28
CA ASN A 137 4.58 12.00 -8.50
C ASN A 137 3.49 11.60 -9.51
N LEU A 138 3.26 10.29 -9.72
CA LEU A 138 2.23 9.80 -10.64
C LEU A 138 0.81 10.23 -10.23
N LEU A 139 0.54 10.41 -8.93
CA LEU A 139 -0.74 10.88 -8.42
C LEU A 139 -0.83 12.39 -8.17
N ALA A 140 0.26 13.13 -8.36
CA ALA A 140 0.25 14.57 -8.20
C ALA A 140 -0.75 15.21 -9.18
N PRO A 141 -1.47 16.28 -8.79
CA PRO A 141 -2.38 17.00 -9.68
C PRO A 141 -1.70 17.45 -10.97
N GLN A 142 -0.44 17.86 -10.85
CA GLN A 142 0.46 18.14 -11.96
C GLN A 142 1.66 17.22 -11.87
N ARG A 143 1.74 16.26 -12.79
CA ARG A 143 2.87 15.34 -12.89
C ARG A 143 4.11 16.10 -13.34
N ASP A 144 5.23 15.88 -12.65
CA ASP A 144 6.53 16.39 -13.05
C ASP A 144 7.35 15.24 -13.66
N GLY A 145 7.33 15.17 -14.99
CA GLY A 145 8.03 14.12 -15.74
C GLY A 145 9.55 14.19 -15.62
N VAL A 146 10.13 15.38 -15.36
CA VAL A 146 11.58 15.54 -15.14
C VAL A 146 11.95 14.99 -13.77
N ALA A 147 11.19 15.36 -12.74
CA ALA A 147 11.38 14.81 -11.40
C ALA A 147 11.17 13.28 -11.38
N LEU A 148 10.14 12.77 -12.06
CA LEU A 148 9.89 11.33 -12.13
C LEU A 148 11.03 10.58 -12.84
N ALA A 149 11.57 11.13 -13.92
CA ALA A 149 12.74 10.55 -14.59
C ALA A 149 13.98 10.54 -13.67
N ALA A 150 14.21 11.61 -12.91
CA ALA A 150 15.30 11.68 -11.93
C ALA A 150 15.12 10.66 -10.79
N ILE A 151 13.90 10.47 -10.30
CA ILE A 151 13.57 9.44 -9.30
C ILE A 151 13.86 8.04 -9.85
N CYS A 152 13.43 7.71 -11.08
CA CYS A 152 13.73 6.42 -11.71
C CYS A 152 15.23 6.18 -11.87
N ALA A 153 16.00 7.20 -12.30
CA ALA A 153 17.45 7.10 -12.44
C ALA A 153 18.14 6.83 -11.10
N ARG A 154 17.72 7.54 -10.04
CA ARG A 154 18.20 7.31 -8.67
C ARG A 154 17.86 5.91 -8.17
N TRP A 155 16.63 5.46 -8.39
CA TRP A 155 16.18 4.13 -8.02
C TRP A 155 17.01 3.04 -8.70
N LYS A 156 17.27 3.17 -10.01
CA LYS A 156 18.13 2.25 -10.75
C LYS A 156 19.53 2.13 -10.14
N GLY A 157 20.10 3.25 -9.66
CA GLY A 157 21.36 3.26 -8.93
C GLY A 157 21.28 2.52 -7.59
N ALA A 158 20.20 2.74 -6.83
CA ALA A 158 19.96 2.09 -5.53
C ALA A 158 19.83 0.55 -5.64
N LEU A 159 19.26 0.05 -6.73
CA LEU A 159 19.12 -1.40 -6.99
C LEU A 159 20.46 -2.11 -7.24
N LYS A 160 21.55 -1.40 -7.57
CA LYS A 160 22.89 -1.96 -7.80
C LYS A 160 22.91 -3.20 -8.75
N GLY A 161 22.04 -3.20 -9.75
CA GLY A 161 21.93 -4.28 -10.74
C GLY A 161 21.00 -5.43 -10.34
N ALA A 162 20.34 -5.37 -9.17
CA ALA A 162 19.25 -6.28 -8.85
C ALA A 162 18.04 -6.08 -9.78
N PRO A 163 17.22 -7.13 -10.01
CA PRO A 163 15.94 -6.98 -10.72
C PRO A 163 15.04 -5.94 -10.04
N GLY A 164 14.25 -5.21 -10.84
CA GLY A 164 13.40 -4.14 -10.36
C GLY A 164 12.06 -4.10 -11.09
N ASN A 165 11.19 -5.10 -10.90
CA ASN A 165 9.90 -5.14 -11.58
C ASN A 165 9.02 -3.94 -11.22
N ARG A 166 9.04 -3.50 -9.95
CA ARG A 166 8.39 -2.25 -9.54
C ARG A 166 8.91 -1.04 -10.33
N LEU A 167 10.23 -0.92 -10.53
CA LEU A 167 10.81 0.15 -11.33
C LEU A 167 10.36 0.06 -12.80
N ALA A 168 10.36 -1.14 -13.38
CA ALA A 168 9.89 -1.36 -14.75
C ALA A 168 8.42 -0.95 -14.95
N VAL A 169 7.54 -1.26 -13.99
CA VAL A 169 6.14 -0.80 -13.99
C VAL A 169 6.06 0.72 -13.97
N ILE A 170 6.81 1.38 -13.09
CA ILE A 170 6.82 2.85 -13.00
C ILE A 170 7.39 3.47 -14.28
N GLU A 171 8.44 2.91 -14.86
CA GLU A 171 9.01 3.39 -16.12
C GLU A 171 8.02 3.28 -17.28
N ALA A 172 7.27 2.18 -17.37
CA ALA A 172 6.23 2.00 -18.37
C ALA A 172 5.07 2.99 -18.20
N LEU A 173 4.63 3.25 -16.95
CA LEU A 173 3.64 4.28 -16.65
C LEU A 173 4.15 5.67 -17.02
N ARG A 174 5.43 5.96 -16.77
CA ARG A 174 6.08 7.24 -17.13
C ARG A 174 6.18 7.43 -18.64
N SER A 175 6.50 6.40 -19.40
CA SER A 175 6.62 6.46 -20.86
C SER A 175 5.29 6.34 -21.61
N ASN A 176 4.18 6.12 -20.89
CA ASN A 176 2.86 5.85 -21.48
C ASN A 176 2.87 4.63 -22.43
N ASP A 177 3.65 3.59 -22.09
CA ASP A 177 3.80 2.38 -22.89
C ASP A 177 2.96 1.25 -22.31
N ALA A 178 1.78 1.01 -22.89
CA ALA A 178 0.85 0.00 -22.42
C ALA A 178 1.41 -1.43 -22.54
N SER A 179 2.20 -1.72 -23.58
CA SER A 179 2.77 -3.06 -23.76
C SER A 179 3.87 -3.33 -22.74
N ALA A 180 4.72 -2.33 -22.46
CA ALA A 180 5.74 -2.44 -21.43
C ALA A 180 5.11 -2.52 -20.03
N PHE A 181 4.01 -1.80 -19.79
CA PHE A 181 3.28 -1.87 -18.52
C PHE A 181 2.75 -3.28 -18.29
N GLU A 182 2.09 -3.85 -19.28
CA GLU A 182 1.52 -5.20 -19.19
C GLU A 182 2.60 -6.24 -18.88
N ALA A 183 3.71 -6.24 -19.64
CA ALA A 183 4.81 -7.18 -19.44
C ALA A 183 5.50 -7.00 -18.08
N SER A 184 5.71 -5.76 -17.63
CA SER A 184 6.35 -5.49 -16.33
C SER A 184 5.43 -5.78 -15.15
N PHE A 185 4.11 -5.59 -15.31
CA PHE A 185 3.14 -5.92 -14.28
C PHE A 185 3.01 -7.44 -14.10
N GLU A 186 2.97 -8.22 -15.18
CA GLU A 186 3.03 -9.69 -15.09
C GLU A 186 4.33 -10.16 -14.42
N GLY A 187 5.48 -9.57 -14.78
CA GLY A 187 6.75 -9.84 -14.10
C GLY A 187 6.71 -9.56 -12.59
N LEU A 188 6.00 -8.50 -12.17
CA LEU A 188 5.77 -8.19 -10.75
C LEU A 188 4.88 -9.25 -10.06
N LEU A 189 3.90 -9.82 -10.76
CA LEU A 189 3.04 -10.88 -10.24
C LEU A 189 3.78 -12.23 -10.13
N ASP A 190 4.70 -12.51 -11.05
CA ASP A 190 5.56 -13.68 -10.99
C ASP A 190 6.57 -13.59 -9.83
N GLU A 191 7.25 -12.46 -9.67
CA GLU A 191 8.12 -12.20 -8.50
C GLU A 191 7.35 -12.37 -7.18
N ARG A 192 6.10 -11.91 -7.14
CA ARG A 192 5.22 -12.14 -5.99
C ARG A 192 4.95 -13.62 -5.76
N ALA A 193 4.63 -14.38 -6.80
CA ALA A 193 4.35 -15.81 -6.69
C ALA A 193 5.57 -16.60 -6.19
N GLU A 194 6.77 -16.25 -6.66
CA GLU A 194 8.04 -16.82 -6.20
C GLU A 194 8.28 -16.52 -4.72
N ARG A 195 8.09 -15.26 -4.30
CA ARG A 195 8.22 -14.86 -2.89
C ARG A 195 7.25 -15.62 -1.98
N ILE A 196 5.98 -15.72 -2.36
CA ILE A 196 4.97 -16.47 -1.60
C ILE A 196 5.38 -17.95 -1.46
N SER A 197 5.86 -18.56 -2.55
CA SER A 197 6.30 -19.95 -2.56
C SER A 197 7.53 -20.16 -1.66
N ALA A 198 8.50 -19.25 -1.71
CA ALA A 198 9.68 -19.27 -0.85
C ALA A 198 9.34 -19.08 0.63
N ASP A 199 8.39 -18.22 0.95
CA ASP A 199 7.90 -18.00 2.32
C ASP A 199 7.22 -19.24 2.91
N ILE A 200 6.39 -19.91 2.11
CA ILE A 200 5.76 -21.19 2.50
C ILE A 200 6.83 -22.27 2.70
N ALA A 201 7.79 -22.39 1.78
CA ALA A 201 8.87 -23.37 1.88
C ALA A 201 9.77 -23.16 3.11
N ARG A 202 9.93 -21.91 3.56
CA ARG A 202 10.66 -21.54 4.79
C ARG A 202 9.85 -21.74 6.07
N GLY A 203 8.59 -22.15 5.98
CA GLY A 203 7.73 -22.35 7.15
C GLY A 203 7.34 -21.04 7.84
N GLN A 204 7.17 -19.95 7.09
CA GLN A 204 6.70 -18.69 7.65
C GLN A 204 5.37 -18.88 8.40
N LEU A 205 5.27 -18.31 9.60
CA LEU A 205 4.09 -18.41 10.46
C LEU A 205 2.82 -17.93 9.74
N GLU A 206 1.75 -18.72 9.87
CA GLU A 206 0.44 -18.43 9.27
C GLU A 206 -0.41 -17.54 10.17
N GLU A 207 -0.10 -16.24 10.15
CA GLU A 207 -0.94 -15.20 10.74
C GLU A 207 -2.00 -14.73 9.73
N ALA A 208 -3.15 -14.23 10.23
CA ALA A 208 -4.23 -13.74 9.38
C ALA A 208 -3.76 -12.73 8.31
N PRO A 209 -2.91 -11.73 8.61
CA PRO A 209 -2.41 -10.82 7.58
C PRO A 209 -1.51 -11.48 6.55
N VAL A 210 -0.70 -12.46 6.94
CA VAL A 210 0.17 -13.20 6.01
C VAL A 210 -0.68 -14.01 5.03
N ILE A 211 -1.68 -14.73 5.54
CA ILE A 211 -2.61 -15.52 4.72
C ILE A 211 -3.37 -14.59 3.76
N ALA A 212 -3.94 -13.50 4.28
CA ALA A 212 -4.72 -12.56 3.49
C ALA A 212 -3.90 -11.93 2.36
N ASP A 213 -2.70 -11.40 2.66
CA ASP A 213 -1.84 -10.80 1.64
C ASP A 213 -1.45 -11.83 0.56
N ARG A 214 -1.27 -13.12 0.87
CA ARG A 214 -0.99 -14.15 -0.16
C ARG A 214 -2.14 -14.32 -1.16
N LEU A 215 -3.38 -14.05 -0.76
CA LEU A 215 -4.56 -14.25 -1.59
C LEU A 215 -4.89 -13.04 -2.47
N VAL A 216 -4.70 -11.83 -1.95
CA VAL A 216 -5.00 -10.58 -2.68
C VAL A 216 -3.84 -9.60 -2.58
N TYR A 217 -3.37 -9.12 -3.73
CA TYR A 217 -2.25 -8.21 -3.82
C TYR A 217 -2.71 -6.74 -3.86
N VAL A 218 -2.85 -6.13 -2.68
CA VAL A 218 -3.30 -4.72 -2.54
C VAL A 218 -2.41 -3.74 -3.32
N GLU A 219 -1.10 -3.95 -3.32
CA GLU A 219 -0.17 -3.13 -4.13
C GLU A 219 -0.44 -3.28 -5.63
N GLY A 220 -0.65 -4.51 -6.11
CA GLY A 220 -1.03 -4.77 -7.50
C GLY A 220 -2.32 -4.05 -7.88
N LEU A 221 -3.35 -4.14 -7.03
CA LEU A 221 -4.62 -3.42 -7.22
C LEU A 221 -4.42 -1.90 -7.22
N ALA A 222 -3.61 -1.36 -6.32
CA ALA A 222 -3.28 0.06 -6.30
C ALA A 222 -2.60 0.53 -7.60
N LEU A 223 -1.63 -0.24 -8.11
CA LEU A 223 -0.96 0.03 -9.38
C LEU A 223 -1.94 -0.02 -10.56
N LEU A 224 -2.84 -1.01 -10.60
CA LEU A 224 -3.88 -1.11 -11.62
C LEU A 224 -4.84 0.11 -11.57
N ARG A 225 -5.23 0.56 -10.38
CA ARG A 225 -6.06 1.77 -10.23
C ARG A 225 -5.33 3.03 -10.71
N ILE A 226 -4.04 3.15 -10.43
CA ILE A 226 -3.20 4.26 -10.94
C ILE A 226 -3.11 4.17 -12.48
N ALA A 227 -2.80 3.00 -13.04
CA ALA A 227 -2.71 2.79 -14.48
C ALA A 227 -4.03 3.13 -15.20
N ARG A 228 -5.17 2.66 -14.68
CA ARG A 228 -6.51 2.99 -15.20
C ARG A 228 -6.77 4.49 -15.19
N ARG A 229 -6.42 5.18 -14.09
CA ARG A 229 -6.54 6.64 -13.98
C ARG A 229 -5.69 7.37 -15.02
N LEU A 230 -4.56 6.80 -15.42
CA LEU A 230 -3.68 7.30 -16.46
C LEU A 230 -4.15 6.93 -17.89
N GLY A 231 -5.25 6.18 -18.03
CA GLY A 231 -5.83 5.80 -19.31
C GLY A 231 -5.28 4.51 -19.92
N PHE A 232 -4.54 3.70 -19.14
CA PHE A 232 -4.03 2.42 -19.63
C PHE A 232 -5.16 1.41 -19.81
N PRO A 233 -5.17 0.65 -20.92
CA PRO A 233 -6.02 -0.52 -21.05
C PRO A 233 -5.56 -1.59 -20.05
N LEU A 234 -6.51 -2.24 -19.39
CA LEU A 234 -6.23 -3.29 -18.42
C LEU A 234 -6.90 -4.60 -18.86
N GLN A 235 -6.31 -5.73 -18.51
CA GLN A 235 -6.98 -7.02 -18.64
C GLN A 235 -8.17 -7.15 -17.69
N PRO A 236 -9.14 -8.02 -17.99
CA PRO A 236 -10.29 -8.28 -17.11
C PRO A 236 -9.89 -8.82 -15.73
N ASP A 237 -8.87 -9.69 -15.69
CA ASP A 237 -8.40 -10.34 -14.47
C ASP A 237 -6.87 -10.48 -14.49
N TYR A 238 -6.25 -10.29 -13.32
CA TYR A 238 -4.83 -10.50 -13.08
C TYR A 238 -4.64 -11.41 -11.87
N ARG A 239 -3.55 -12.19 -11.83
CA ARG A 239 -3.24 -13.05 -10.69
C ARG A 239 -3.17 -12.22 -9.39
N TYR A 240 -3.79 -12.72 -8.32
CA TYR A 240 -3.91 -12.05 -7.00
C TYR A 240 -4.67 -10.71 -7.02
N CYS A 241 -5.22 -10.27 -8.15
CA CYS A 241 -5.95 -9.02 -8.28
C CYS A 241 -7.36 -9.32 -8.81
N PRO A 242 -8.24 -9.91 -7.98
CA PRO A 242 -9.56 -10.35 -8.45
C PRO A 242 -10.38 -9.15 -8.96
N SER A 243 -11.06 -9.32 -10.10
CA SER A 243 -11.97 -8.30 -10.67
C SER A 243 -13.01 -7.79 -9.68
N LEU A 244 -13.42 -8.60 -8.70
CA LEU A 244 -14.30 -8.18 -7.60
C LEU A 244 -13.70 -7.02 -6.78
N ALA A 245 -12.39 -7.04 -6.48
CA ALA A 245 -11.70 -5.93 -5.80
C ALA A 245 -11.57 -4.68 -6.68
N MET A 246 -11.76 -4.83 -8.00
CA MET A 246 -11.74 -3.75 -8.99
C MET A 246 -13.12 -3.12 -9.21
N GLN A 247 -14.17 -3.57 -8.52
CA GLN A 247 -15.48 -2.92 -8.54
C GLN A 247 -15.46 -1.59 -7.77
N ALA A 248 -16.40 -0.71 -8.08
CA ALA A 248 -16.58 0.54 -7.36
C ALA A 248 -17.39 0.30 -6.08
N MET A 249 -17.04 1.01 -5.02
CA MET A 249 -17.82 1.07 -3.79
C MET A 249 -19.20 1.68 -4.08
N VAL A 250 -20.26 1.05 -3.58
CA VAL A 250 -21.65 1.51 -3.74
C VAL A 250 -22.08 2.33 -2.54
N LYS A 251 -21.73 1.91 -1.32
CA LYS A 251 -22.03 2.65 -0.09
C LYS A 251 -20.82 3.51 0.30
N PRO A 252 -20.96 4.83 0.40
CA PRO A 252 -19.86 5.69 0.77
C PRO A 252 -19.27 5.28 2.12
N PHE A 253 -18.00 5.58 2.32
CA PHE A 253 -17.32 5.34 3.59
C PHE A 253 -18.10 6.05 4.71
N PRO A 254 -18.53 5.34 5.77
CA PRO A 254 -19.44 5.88 6.78
C PRO A 254 -18.81 6.92 7.71
N GLY A 255 -17.50 7.19 7.57
CA GLY A 255 -16.72 7.93 8.54
C GLY A 255 -16.15 7.03 9.64
N GLU A 256 -15.40 7.66 10.55
CA GLU A 256 -15.01 7.06 11.83
C GLU A 256 -15.79 7.71 12.97
#